data_AF-A0A9J7BX38-F1
#
_entry.id   AF-A0A9J7BX38-F1
#
_cell.length_a   1.000
_cell.length_b   1.000
_cell.length_c   1.000
_cell.angle_alpha   90.00
_cell.angle_beta   90.00
_cell.angle_gamma   90.00
#
_symmetry.space_group_name_H-M   'P 1'
#
loop_
_entity.id
_entity.type
_entity.pdbx_description
1 polymer ?
#
loop_
_entity_poly.entity_id
_entity_poly.type
_entity_poly.pdbx_seq_one_letter_code
_entity_poly.pdbx_strand_id
1 'polypeptide(L)'
;MRIIAIVLLLLTANCRCLAAEPCTTLHGRAHYYGGDGQLRIWHIGTHHEFTPGQSSWDRVMGWLLQGVPFAERKNYASPESSVYLFGDFEVCPTEPLRKGAVQEARVMSVAHRVYTKSD
;
A
#
# COMPACT_ATOMS: atom_id res chain seq x y z
N MET A 1 -0.32 -24.52 48.65
CA MET A 1 -0.06 -23.24 47.95
C MET A 1 1.04 -23.36 46.88
N ARG A 2 0.92 -24.30 45.93
CA ARG A 2 1.90 -24.45 44.81
C ARG A 2 1.25 -24.47 43.43
N ILE A 3 -0.07 -24.68 43.36
CA ILE A 3 -0.82 -24.82 42.10
C ILE A 3 -1.17 -23.44 41.49
N ILE A 4 -1.35 -22.41 42.32
CA ILE A 4 -1.74 -21.05 41.87
C ILE A 4 -0.62 -20.36 41.07
N ALA A 5 0.65 -20.64 41.40
CA ALA A 5 1.79 -20.01 40.71
C ALA A 5 1.97 -20.48 39.26
N ILE A 6 1.51 -21.69 38.91
CA ILE A 6 1.66 -22.26 37.56
C ILE A 6 0.62 -21.68 36.60
N VAL A 7 -0.58 -21.33 37.10
CA VAL A 7 -1.66 -20.77 36.27
C VAL A 7 -1.33 -19.34 35.80
N LEU A 8 -0.62 -18.54 36.60
CA LEU A 8 -0.20 -17.18 36.19
C LEU A 8 0.90 -17.16 35.10
N LEU A 9 1.76 -18.19 35.05
CA LEU A 9 2.83 -18.28 34.04
C LEU A 9 2.34 -18.69 32.64
N LEU A 10 1.15 -19.29 32.54
CA LEU A 10 0.54 -19.68 31.26
C LEU A 10 -0.27 -18.55 30.59
N LEU A 11 -0.56 -17.45 31.31
CA LEU A 11 -1.33 -16.32 30.79
C LEU A 11 -0.46 -15.25 30.11
N THR A 12 0.86 -15.24 30.33
CA THR A 12 1.77 -14.25 29.72
C THR A 12 2.36 -14.70 28.37
N ALA A 13 2.16 -15.95 27.97
CA ALA A 13 2.81 -16.55 26.79
C ALA A 13 2.09 -16.34 25.45
N ASN A 14 0.89 -15.72 25.44
CA ASN A 14 0.08 -15.56 24.22
C ASN A 14 -0.13 -14.12 23.76
N CYS A 15 0.66 -13.16 24.25
CA CYS A 15 0.73 -11.85 23.61
C CYS A 15 1.61 -11.94 22.36
N ARG A 16 1.11 -12.59 21.30
CA ARG A 16 1.65 -12.37 19.96
C ARG A 16 1.20 -10.98 19.55
N CYS A 17 1.99 -9.98 19.95
CA CYS A 17 1.91 -8.67 19.32
C CYS A 17 2.16 -8.92 17.84
N LEU A 18 1.11 -8.88 17.02
CA LEU A 18 1.18 -9.01 15.57
C LEU A 18 1.89 -7.77 15.06
N ALA A 19 3.22 -7.79 15.16
CA ALA A 19 4.07 -6.70 14.71
C ALA A 19 3.92 -6.56 13.19
N ALA A 20 3.85 -5.32 12.73
CA ALA A 20 3.93 -5.01 11.30
C ALA A 20 5.17 -5.66 10.69
N GLU A 21 5.06 -6.08 9.44
CA GLU A 21 6.23 -6.52 8.68
C GLU A 21 7.22 -5.37 8.46
N PRO A 22 8.52 -5.67 8.31
CA PRO A 22 9.50 -4.64 7.96
C PRO A 22 9.14 -4.00 6.61
N CYS A 23 9.62 -2.77 6.41
CA CYS A 23 9.52 -2.14 5.10
C CYS A 23 10.22 -3.01 4.05
N THR A 24 9.59 -3.18 2.90
CA THR A 24 10.11 -3.99 1.80
C THR A 24 9.99 -3.23 0.49
N THR A 25 10.91 -3.51 -0.44
CA THR A 25 10.79 -3.03 -1.82
C THR A 25 10.04 -4.08 -2.63
N LEU A 26 8.97 -3.67 -3.30
CA LEU A 26 8.18 -4.53 -4.18
C LEU A 26 8.06 -3.92 -5.56
N HIS A 27 8.05 -4.78 -6.58
CA HIS A 27 7.68 -4.36 -7.93
C HIS A 27 6.16 -4.30 -8.03
N GLY A 28 5.62 -3.12 -8.35
CA GLY A 28 4.19 -2.88 -8.23
C GLY A 28 3.60 -1.95 -9.29
N ARG A 29 2.27 -1.84 -9.24
CA ARG A 29 1.48 -0.91 -10.04
C ARG A 29 0.58 -0.08 -9.12
N ALA A 30 0.79 1.22 -9.08
CA ALA A 30 -0.13 2.16 -8.46
C ALA A 30 -1.23 2.60 -9.44
N HIS A 31 -2.46 2.72 -8.94
CA HIS A 31 -3.59 3.28 -9.69
C HIS A 31 -4.62 3.92 -8.76
N TYR A 32 -5.18 5.05 -9.20
CA TYR A 32 -6.31 5.69 -8.55
C TYR A 32 -7.61 5.38 -9.31
N TYR A 33 -8.55 4.72 -8.66
CA TYR A 33 -9.86 4.42 -9.20
C TYR A 33 -10.79 5.61 -8.94
N GLY A 34 -10.89 6.54 -9.90
CA GLY A 34 -11.66 7.77 -9.73
C GLY A 34 -13.17 7.56 -9.45
N GLY A 35 -13.72 6.40 -9.82
CA GLY A 35 -15.14 6.09 -9.61
C GLY A 35 -15.52 5.84 -8.15
N ASP A 36 -14.63 5.21 -7.36
CA ASP A 36 -14.88 4.89 -5.94
C ASP A 36 -13.85 5.53 -4.99
N GLY A 37 -12.92 6.31 -5.54
CA GLY A 37 -11.91 7.06 -4.80
C GLY A 37 -10.81 6.19 -4.21
N GLN A 38 -10.62 4.95 -4.66
CA GLN A 38 -9.62 4.05 -4.10
C GLN A 38 -8.25 4.25 -4.73
N LEU A 39 -7.21 4.33 -3.89
CA LEU A 39 -5.82 4.28 -4.31
C LEU A 39 -5.23 2.93 -3.92
N ARG A 40 -4.76 2.17 -4.93
CA ARG A 40 -4.21 0.83 -4.73
C ARG A 40 -2.83 0.72 -5.36
N ILE A 41 -1.93 0.02 -4.68
CA ILE A 41 -0.63 -0.44 -5.18
C ILE A 41 -0.69 -1.96 -5.22
N TRP A 42 -0.86 -2.51 -6.42
CA TRP A 42 -0.84 -3.94 -6.63
C TRP A 42 0.60 -4.46 -6.64
N HIS A 43 0.88 -5.47 -5.83
CA HIS A 43 2.14 -6.22 -5.90
C HIS A 43 2.06 -7.21 -7.07
N ILE A 44 2.77 -6.87 -8.15
CA ILE A 44 2.72 -7.60 -9.42
C ILE A 44 3.10 -9.07 -9.22
N GLY A 45 2.34 -9.97 -9.85
CA GLY A 45 2.52 -11.41 -9.70
C GLY A 45 1.85 -12.01 -8.45
N THR A 46 1.12 -11.20 -7.68
CA THR A 46 0.37 -11.64 -6.50
C THR A 46 -1.10 -11.22 -6.57
N HIS A 47 -1.92 -11.61 -5.60
CA HIS A 47 -3.29 -11.10 -5.43
C HIS A 47 -3.36 -10.02 -4.35
N HIS A 48 -2.22 -9.44 -3.99
CA HIS A 48 -2.10 -8.58 -2.84
C HIS A 48 -1.98 -7.11 -3.26
N GLU A 49 -2.73 -6.24 -2.58
CA GLU A 49 -2.70 -4.81 -2.81
C GLU A 49 -2.48 -4.05 -1.51
N PHE A 50 -1.82 -2.90 -1.64
CA PHE A 50 -1.67 -1.94 -0.58
C PHE A 50 -2.48 -0.68 -0.86
N THR A 51 -3.10 -0.13 0.16
CA THR A 51 -3.60 1.25 0.14
C THR A 51 -2.63 2.14 0.88
N PRO A 52 -2.17 3.24 0.26
CA PRO A 52 -1.37 4.22 0.96
C PRO A 52 -2.15 4.78 2.16
N GLY A 53 -1.59 4.66 3.35
CA GLY A 53 -2.14 5.33 4.54
C GLY A 53 -2.06 6.84 4.41
N GLN A 54 -2.74 7.56 5.31
CA GLN A 54 -2.90 9.01 5.26
C GLN A 54 -1.58 9.79 5.05
N SER A 55 -0.50 9.34 5.67
CA SER A 55 0.82 9.99 5.58
C SER A 55 1.52 9.86 4.22
N SER A 56 1.03 8.97 3.34
CA SER A 56 1.60 8.70 2.02
C SER A 56 0.61 8.87 0.86
N TRP A 57 -0.67 9.13 1.14
CA TRP A 57 -1.71 9.30 0.12
C TRP A 57 -1.34 10.36 -0.92
N ASP A 58 -1.16 11.61 -0.47
CA ASP A 58 -0.87 12.75 -1.37
C ASP A 58 0.42 12.56 -2.16
N ARG A 59 1.39 11.86 -1.57
CA ARG A 59 2.65 11.54 -2.24
C ARG A 59 2.42 10.62 -3.43
N VAL A 60 1.68 9.54 -3.25
CA VAL A 60 1.38 8.57 -4.31
C VAL A 60 0.48 9.21 -5.38
N MET A 61 -0.53 9.99 -4.98
CA MET A 61 -1.36 10.79 -5.90
C MET A 61 -0.51 11.75 -6.74
N GLY A 62 0.44 12.44 -6.11
CA GLY A 62 1.38 13.31 -6.79
C GLY A 62 2.26 12.57 -7.81
N TRP A 63 2.67 11.34 -7.52
CA TRP A 63 3.41 10.52 -8.49
C TRP A 63 2.54 10.10 -9.68
N LEU A 64 1.28 9.75 -9.48
CA LEU A 64 0.34 9.45 -10.57
C LEU A 64 0.10 10.67 -11.44
N LEU A 65 -0.17 11.83 -10.83
CA LEU A 65 -0.41 13.09 -11.54
C LEU A 65 0.79 13.53 -12.43
N GLN A 66 2.02 13.17 -12.06
CA GLN A 66 3.22 13.39 -12.87
C GLN A 66 3.20 12.60 -14.19
N GLY A 67 2.50 11.46 -14.23
CA GLY A 67 2.32 10.66 -15.44
C GLY A 67 1.35 11.27 -16.45
N VAL A 68 0.59 12.28 -16.05
CA VAL A 68 -0.44 12.90 -16.89
C VAL A 68 0.11 14.19 -17.52
N PRO A 69 0.19 14.28 -18.87
CA PRO A 69 0.59 15.49 -19.55
C PRO A 69 -0.24 16.69 -19.10
N PHE A 70 0.41 17.81 -18.77
CA PHE A 70 -0.27 18.99 -18.21
C PHE A 70 -1.42 19.48 -19.09
N ALA A 71 -1.25 19.48 -20.41
CA ALA A 71 -2.25 19.90 -21.38
C ALA A 71 -3.50 19.00 -21.39
N GLU A 72 -3.39 17.75 -20.96
CA GLU A 72 -4.47 16.77 -20.96
C GLU A 72 -5.24 16.72 -19.65
N ARG A 73 -4.69 17.24 -18.54
CA ARG A 73 -5.32 17.16 -17.21
C ARG A 73 -6.76 17.70 -17.20
N LYS A 74 -7.04 18.77 -17.95
CA LYS A 74 -8.37 19.36 -18.06
C LYS A 74 -9.43 18.45 -18.69
N ASN A 75 -9.01 17.37 -19.36
CA ASN A 75 -9.91 16.44 -20.03
C ASN A 75 -10.47 15.37 -19.07
N TYR A 76 -9.97 15.32 -17.83
CA TYR A 76 -10.32 14.32 -16.84
C TYR A 76 -10.89 14.97 -15.58
N ALA A 77 -11.91 14.36 -14.97
CA ALA A 77 -12.38 14.75 -13.64
C ALA A 77 -11.33 14.44 -12.56
N SER A 78 -10.61 13.33 -12.73
CA SER A 78 -9.51 12.87 -11.88
C SER A 78 -8.31 12.50 -12.76
N PRO A 79 -7.41 13.44 -13.08
CA PRO A 79 -6.32 13.19 -14.01
C PRO A 79 -5.47 11.98 -13.64
N GLU A 80 -5.15 11.81 -12.36
CA GLU A 80 -4.41 10.67 -11.82
C GLU A 80 -5.07 9.30 -12.06
N SER A 81 -6.38 9.23 -12.31
CA SER A 81 -7.06 7.99 -12.68
C SER A 81 -6.89 7.61 -14.15
N SER A 82 -6.24 8.47 -14.96
CA SER A 82 -5.99 8.22 -16.39
C SER A 82 -4.67 7.49 -16.67
N VAL A 83 -3.92 7.13 -15.62
CA VAL A 83 -2.63 6.47 -15.74
C VAL A 83 -2.45 5.31 -14.75
N TYR A 84 -1.62 4.36 -15.16
CA TYR A 84 -0.97 3.41 -14.28
C TYR A 84 0.49 3.83 -14.07
N LEU A 85 0.96 3.76 -12.83
CA LEU A 85 2.37 3.94 -12.48
C LEU A 85 2.97 2.59 -12.06
N PHE A 86 3.89 2.08 -12.87
CA PHE A 86 4.71 0.92 -12.57
C PHE A 86 6.04 1.36 -11.96
N GLY A 87 6.57 0.58 -11.02
CA GLY A 87 7.88 0.85 -10.42
C GLY A 87 8.18 -0.02 -9.21
N ASP A 88 9.31 0.27 -8.59
CA ASP A 88 9.74 -0.42 -7.37
C ASP A 88 9.40 0.45 -6.17
N PHE A 89 8.39 0.03 -5.41
CA PHE A 89 7.84 0.75 -4.27
C PHE A 89 8.45 0.25 -2.97
N GLU A 90 8.93 1.18 -2.14
CA GLU A 90 9.27 0.88 -0.77
C GLU A 90 8.03 1.06 0.11
N VAL A 91 7.53 -0.04 0.66
CA VAL A 91 6.26 -0.12 1.38
C VAL A 91 6.49 -0.65 2.79
N CYS A 92 5.97 0.05 3.79
CA CYS A 92 5.97 -0.35 5.19
C CYS A 92 4.54 -0.71 5.61
N PRO A 93 4.18 -2.01 5.68
CA PRO A 93 2.88 -2.45 6.17
C PRO A 93 2.60 -1.90 7.58
N THR A 94 1.34 -1.61 7.90
CA THR A 94 0.95 -1.21 9.27
C THR A 94 0.52 -2.40 10.12
N GLU A 95 0.26 -3.53 9.47
CA GLU A 95 -0.15 -4.81 10.04
C GLU A 95 0.67 -5.95 9.40
N PRO A 96 0.69 -7.16 9.97
CA PRO A 96 1.26 -8.33 9.31
C PRO A 96 0.59 -8.59 7.95
N LEU A 97 1.38 -9.06 6.97
CA LEU A 97 0.91 -9.23 5.61
C LEU A 97 -0.25 -10.24 5.53
N ARG A 98 -1.39 -9.78 5.03
CA ARG A 98 -2.57 -10.62 4.76
C ARG A 98 -2.62 -10.99 3.29
N LYS A 99 -2.17 -12.22 2.97
CA LYS A 99 -2.15 -12.73 1.59
C LYS A 99 -3.53 -12.62 0.94
N GLY A 100 -3.58 -12.01 -0.25
CA GLY A 100 -4.81 -11.88 -1.04
C GLY A 100 -5.82 -10.86 -0.49
N ALA A 101 -5.47 -10.10 0.55
CA ALA A 101 -6.26 -8.99 1.04
C ALA A 101 -5.70 -7.65 0.51
N VAL A 102 -6.53 -6.62 0.57
CA VAL A 102 -6.03 -5.25 0.54
C VAL A 102 -5.67 -4.82 1.96
N GLN A 103 -4.52 -4.19 2.14
CA GLN A 103 -4.10 -3.69 3.46
C GLN A 103 -3.51 -2.29 3.39
N GLU A 104 -3.59 -1.56 4.49
CA GLU A 104 -2.94 -0.26 4.58
C GLU A 104 -1.41 -0.41 4.71
N ALA A 105 -0.68 0.50 4.09
CA ALA A 105 0.75 0.63 4.31
C ALA A 105 1.22 2.08 4.12
N ARG A 106 2.34 2.41 4.77
CA ARG A 106 3.05 3.67 4.49
C ARG A 106 3.96 3.48 3.28
N VAL A 107 3.75 4.27 2.25
CA VAL A 107 4.56 4.22 1.02
C VAL A 107 5.66 5.26 1.09
N MET A 108 6.92 4.79 1.10
CA MET A 108 8.08 5.64 1.35
C MET A 108 8.60 6.27 0.07
N SER A 109 8.83 5.46 -0.95
CA SER A 109 9.47 5.87 -2.20
C SER A 109 8.98 5.03 -3.38
N VAL A 110 9.25 5.49 -4.60
CA VAL A 110 9.11 4.69 -5.82
C VAL A 110 10.24 5.02 -6.79
N ALA A 111 10.95 3.97 -7.21
CA ALA A 111 12.03 3.99 -8.19
C ALA A 111 11.60 3.36 -9.52
N HIS A 112 12.39 3.55 -10.58
CA HIS A 112 12.16 2.97 -11.90
C HIS A 112 10.74 3.22 -12.45
N ARG A 113 10.27 4.46 -12.33
CA ARG A 113 8.91 4.84 -12.69
C ARG A 113 8.66 4.69 -14.19
N VAL A 114 7.61 3.95 -14.53
CA VAL A 114 7.10 3.82 -15.88
C VAL A 114 5.61 4.12 -15.87
N TYR A 115 5.19 5.01 -16.76
CA TYR A 115 3.80 5.44 -16.89
C TYR A 115 3.16 4.85 -18.14
N THR A 116 1.92 4.39 -18.02
CA THR A 116 1.07 4.02 -19.15
C THR A 116 -0.33 4.57 -18.93
N LYS A 117 -1.08 4.76 -20.00
CA LYS A 117 -2.49 5.13 -19.94
C LYS A 117 -3.29 4.02 -19.26
N SER A 118 -4.27 4.39 -18.43
CA SER A 118 -5.31 3.46 -17.97
C SER A 118 -6.47 3.45 -18.97
N ASP A 119 -7.04 2.27 -19.16
CA ASP A 119 -8.14 2.04 -20.11
C ASP A 119 -9.46 2.66 -19.63
#